data_AF-A0A840L7W8-F1
#
_entry.id   AF-A0A840L7W8-F1
#
_cell.length_a   1.000
_cell.length_b   1.000
_cell.length_c   1.000
_cell.angle_alpha   90.00
_cell.angle_beta   90.00
_cell.angle_gamma   90.00
#
_symmetry.space_group_name_H-M   'P 1'
#
loop_
_entity.id
_entity.type
_entity.pdbx_description
1 polymer ?
#
loop_
_entity_poly.entity_id
_entity_poly.type
_entity_poly.pdbx_seq_one_letter_code
_entity_poly.pdbx_strand_id
1 'polypeptide(L)' 'MPRYKPSDCHALMLPVVLSGQIVPGSFAFALNYLIDHELDLNALDARFKNDEVGGQRL' A
#
# COMPACT_ATOMS: atom_id res chain seq x y z
N MET A 1 26.03 -16.73 23.55
CA MET A 1 26.16 -15.99 22.27
C MET A 1 24.79 -15.97 21.59
N PRO A 2 24.35 -14.84 21.01
CA PRO A 2 23.06 -14.75 20.32
C PRO A 2 23.05 -15.68 19.10
N ARG A 3 22.01 -16.50 18.96
CA ARG A 3 21.81 -17.38 17.79
C ARG A 3 20.85 -16.71 16.81
N TYR A 4 21.38 -15.98 15.84
CA TYR A 4 20.55 -15.43 14.76
C TYR A 4 20.21 -16.51 13.75
N LYS A 5 18.95 -16.52 13.30
CA LYS A 5 18.49 -17.41 12.24
C LYS A 5 18.95 -16.81 10.90
N PRO A 6 19.53 -17.61 9.99
CA PRO A 6 19.81 -17.14 8.63
C PRO A 6 18.52 -16.60 8.02
N SER A 7 18.54 -15.36 7.52
CA SER A 7 17.37 -14.75 6.87
C SER A 7 17.47 -15.00 5.38
N ASP A 8 16.47 -15.68 4.82
CA ASP A 8 16.31 -15.79 3.38
C ASP A 8 15.79 -14.46 2.83
N CYS A 9 16.65 -13.74 2.12
CA CYS A 9 16.34 -12.47 1.47
C CYS A 9 15.86 -12.66 0.02
N HIS A 10 15.11 -13.73 -0.25
CA HIS A 10 14.49 -13.94 -1.56
C HIS A 10 13.21 -13.09 -1.68
N ALA A 11 12.91 -12.62 -2.89
CA ALA A 11 11.67 -11.89 -3.14
C ALA A 11 10.47 -12.82 -2.93
N LEU A 12 9.58 -12.45 -2.02
CA LEU A 12 8.33 -13.17 -1.75
C LEU A 12 7.16 -12.25 -2.07
N MET A 13 6.15 -12.79 -2.76
CA MET A 13 4.88 -12.10 -2.96
C MET A 13 3.94 -12.50 -1.83
N LEU A 14 3.94 -11.71 -0.76
CA LEU A 14 3.09 -11.98 0.40
C LEU A 14 1.83 -11.09 0.34
N PRO A 15 0.63 -11.67 0.46
CA PRO A 15 -0.58 -10.87 0.60
C PRO A 15 -0.53 -10.17 1.96
N VAL A 16 -0.76 -8.87 1.96
CA VAL A 16 -0.72 -8.05 3.17
C VAL A 16 -1.96 -7.17 3.25
N VAL A 17 -2.46 -6.98 4.47
CA VAL A 17 -3.56 -6.05 4.75
C VAL A 17 -2.94 -4.71 5.09
N LEU A 18 -3.00 -3.77 4.15
CA LEU A 18 -2.33 -2.46 4.26
C LEU A 18 -2.72 -1.71 5.54
N SER A 19 -4.00 -1.71 5.91
CA SER A 19 -4.48 -1.04 7.13
C SER A 19 -3.86 -1.59 8.42
N GLY A 20 -3.44 -2.86 8.43
CA GLY A 20 -2.71 -3.46 9.54
C GLY A 20 -1.20 -3.20 9.53
N GLN A 21 -0.66 -2.63 8.45
CA GLN A 21 0.76 -2.31 8.30
C GLN A 21 1.07 -0.82 8.50
N ILE A 22 0.08 0.05 8.29
CA ILE A 22 0.24 1.48 8.46
C ILE A 22 0.12 1.83 9.95
N VAL A 23 1.24 2.23 10.57
CA VAL A 23 1.31 2.57 12.00
C VAL A 23 0.91 4.02 12.24
N PRO A 24 -0.02 4.33 13.18
CA PRO A 24 -0.37 5.70 13.55
C PRO A 24 0.84 6.54 13.94
N GLY A 25 0.85 7.80 13.49
CA GLY A 25 1.97 8.72 13.74
C GLY A 25 3.19 8.50 12.83
N SER A 26 3.17 7.49 11.95
CA SER A 26 4.17 7.35 10.90
C SER A 26 3.88 8.30 9.72
N PHE A 27 4.90 8.57 8.91
CA PHE A 27 4.72 9.29 7.65
C PHE A 27 3.73 8.59 6.71
N ALA A 28 3.82 7.26 6.61
CA ALA A 28 2.91 6.46 5.78
C ALA A 28 1.44 6.62 6.21
N PHE A 29 1.19 6.72 7.52
CA PHE A 29 -0.15 7.00 8.03
C PHE A 29 -0.65 8.38 7.65
N ALA A 30 0.17 9.42 7.82
CA ALA A 30 -0.20 10.77 7.44
C ALA A 30 -0.48 10.88 5.94
N LEU A 31 0.33 10.22 5.10
CA LEU A 31 0.14 10.19 3.66
C LEU A 31 -1.16 9.46 3.27
N ASN A 32 -1.43 8.29 3.87
CA ASN A 32 -2.67 7.55 3.62
C ASN A 32 -3.90 8.39 3.98
N TYR A 33 -3.87 9.04 5.14
CA TYR A 33 -4.96 9.92 5.58
C TYR A 33 -5.20 11.08 4.60
N LEU A 34 -4.11 11.74 4.15
CA LEU A 34 -4.21 12.86 3.21
C LEU A 34 -4.84 12.43 1.88
N ILE A 35 -4.44 11.28 1.35
CA ILE A 35 -4.96 10.72 0.11
C ILE A 35 -6.45 10.38 0.24
N ASP A 36 -6.85 9.73 1.33
CA ASP A 36 -8.23 9.25 1.50
C ASP A 36 -9.23 10.35 1.87
N HIS A 37 -8.78 11.43 2.53
CA HIS A 37 -9.68 12.40 3.15
C HIS A 37 -9.53 13.85 2.66
N GLU A 38 -8.34 14.25 2.20
CA GLU A 38 -8.04 15.67 1.98
C GLU A 38 -7.75 16.01 0.51
N LEU A 39 -7.40 15.01 -0.33
CA LEU A 39 -7.09 15.22 -1.75
C LEU A 39 -8.28 14.90 -2.65
N ASP A 40 -8.54 15.80 -3.61
CA ASP A 40 -9.48 15.53 -4.70
C ASP A 40 -8.81 14.67 -5.79
N LEU A 41 -9.21 13.41 -5.86
CA LEU A 41 -8.68 12.43 -6.81
C LEU A 41 -9.58 12.22 -8.04
N ASN A 42 -10.67 12.98 -8.19
CA ASN A 42 -11.65 12.77 -9.26
C ASN A 42 -11.03 12.82 -10.67
N ALA A 43 -10.07 13.73 -10.88
CA ALA A 43 -9.36 13.83 -12.16
C ALA A 43 -8.47 12.61 -12.44
N LEU A 44 -7.97 11.95 -11.39
CA LEU A 44 -7.19 10.73 -11.48
C LEU A 44 -8.12 9.54 -11.74
N ASP A 45 -9.23 9.41 -11.02
CA ASP A 45 -10.24 8.37 -11.22
C ASP A 45 -10.85 8.41 -12.62
N ALA A 46 -11.03 9.62 -13.18
CA ALA A 46 -11.50 9.80 -14.55
C ALA A 46 -10.50 9.27 -15.60
N ARG A 47 -9.19 9.33 -15.29
CA ARG A 47 -8.10 8.91 -16.19
C ARG A 47 -7.71 7.45 -15.98
N PHE A 48 -7.81 6.95 -14.76
CA PHE A 48 -7.35 5.64 -14.35
C PHE A 48 -8.52 4.84 -13.80
N LYS A 49 -9.30 4.23 -14.72
CA LYS A 49 -10.34 3.27 -14.36
C LYS A 49 -9.75 1.88 -14.24
N ASN A 50 -9.40 1.51 -13.01
CA ASN A 50 -9.13 0.12 -12.67
C ASN A 50 -10.47 -0.62 -12.56
N ASP A 51 -10.57 -1.81 -13.16
CA ASP A 51 -11.70 -2.72 -12.96
C ASP A 51 -11.67 -3.37 -11.56
N GLU A 52 -12.66 -4.22 -11.27
CA GLU A 52 -12.79 -4.89 -9.96
C GLU A 52 -11.55 -5.70 -9.53
N VAL A 53 -10.66 -6.06 -10.46
CA VAL A 53 -9.41 -6.79 -10.17
C VAL A 53 -8.16 -5.93 -10.32
N GLY A 54 -8.31 -4.60 -10.46
CA GLY A 54 -7.18 -3.68 -10.59
C GLY A 54 -6.62 -3.55 -12.01
N GLY A 55 -7.30 -4.11 -13.00
CA GLY A 55 -6.92 -4.05 -14.41
C GLY A 55 -7.42 -2.78 -15.09
N GLN A 56 -6.52 -2.04 -15.73
CA GLN A 56 -6.91 -1.03 -16.71
C GLN A 56 -7.25 -1.73 -18.03
N ARG A 57 -8.51 -1.67 -18.45
CA ARG A 57 -8.91 -2.09 -19.79
C ARG A 57 -8.34 -1.09 -20.80
N LEU A 58 -7.33 -1.53 -21.57
CA LEU A 58 -6.82 -0.83 -22.75
C LEU A 58 -7.91 -0.67 -23.83
#